data_AF-A0A2V8PF28-F1
#
_entry.id   AF-A0A2V8PF28-F1
#
_cell.length_a   1.000
_cell.length_b   1.000
_cell.length_c   1.000
_cell.angle_alpha   90.00
_cell.angle_beta   90.00
_cell.angle_gamma   90.00
#
_symmetry.space_group_name_H-M   'P 1'
#
loop_
_entity.id
_entity.type
_entity.pdbx_description
1 polymer ?
#
loop_
_entity_poly.entity_id
_entity_poly.type
_entity_poly.pdbx_seq_one_letter_code
_entity_poly.pdbx_strand_id
1 'polypeptide(L)' 'MRRRIEIVAVERERIIQCSVVTDCPVCLSRTELLTPIQAAALTQVEEEKVHQWLAVGKAHGVETPEGERRICKRSLLLFG' A
#
# COMPACT_ATOMS: atom_id res chain seq x y z
N MET A 1 -7.12 12.67 53.00
CA MET A 1 -6.23 12.86 51.84
C MET A 1 -7.04 12.67 50.56
N ARG A 2 -7.13 13.67 49.67
CA ARG A 2 -7.84 13.55 48.38
C ARG A 2 -6.82 13.24 47.29
N ARG A 3 -7.07 12.18 46.50
CA ARG A 3 -6.25 11.83 45.33
C ARG A 3 -6.68 12.73 44.15
N ARG A 4 -5.71 13.39 43.52
CA ARG A 4 -5.93 14.16 42.29
C ARG A 4 -5.65 13.23 41.11
N ILE A 5 -6.62 13.13 40.20
CA ILE A 5 -6.49 12.37 38.94
C ILE A 5 -6.31 13.40 37.84
N GLU A 6 -5.26 13.26 37.05
CA GLU A 6 -5.04 14.03 35.82
C GLU A 6 -5.34 13.14 34.62
N ILE A 7 -6.21 13.62 33.74
CA ILE A 7 -6.53 12.97 32.47
C ILE A 7 -5.80 13.76 31.39
N VAL A 8 -4.84 13.10 30.72
CA VAL A 8 -4.13 13.68 29.57
C VAL A 8 -4.77 13.13 28.30
N ALA A 9 -5.40 14.01 27.53
CA ALA A 9 -5.87 13.67 26.19
C ALA A 9 -4.69 13.74 25.21
N VAL A 10 -4.54 12.70 24.38
CA VAL A 10 -3.52 12.66 23.33
C VAL A 10 -4.24 12.46 22.00
N GLU A 11 -4.09 13.43 21.10
CA GLU A 11 -4.57 13.31 19.72
C GLU A 11 -3.48 12.67 18.85
N ARG A 12 -3.87 11.72 18.01
CA ARG A 12 -2.99 11.06 17.03
C ARG A 12 -3.67 11.10 15.66
N GLU A 13 -3.07 11.82 14.72
CA GLU A 13 -3.49 11.77 13.32
C GLU A 13 -2.92 10.49 12.66
N ARG A 14 -3.77 9.78 11.90
CA ARG A 14 -3.34 8.66 11.04
C ARG A 14 -3.35 9.15 9.59
N ILE A 15 -2.18 9.20 8.97
CA ILE A 15 -2.07 9.37 7.52
C ILE A 15 -2.43 8.02 6.89
N ILE A 16 -3.57 7.95 6.21
CA ILE A 16 -3.99 6.75 5.45
C ILE A 16 -3.44 6.91 4.03
N GLN A 17 -2.49 6.08 3.64
CA GLN A 17 -2.11 5.96 2.23
C GLN A 17 -3.24 5.26 1.46
N CYS A 18 -3.92 6.01 0.61
CA CYS A 18 -4.97 5.51 -0.26
C CYS A 18 -4.42 5.00 -1.59
N SER A 19 -5.20 4.16 -2.26
CA SER A 19 -4.93 3.82 -3.64
C SER A 19 -5.18 5.02 -4.55
N VAL A 20 -4.48 5.08 -5.68
CA VAL A 20 -4.58 6.19 -6.64
C VAL A 20 -4.84 5.63 -8.03
N VAL A 21 -5.85 6.14 -8.72
CA VAL A 21 -6.10 5.80 -10.12
C VAL A 21 -5.27 6.73 -11.01
N THR A 22 -4.28 6.18 -11.70
CA THR A 22 -3.38 6.91 -12.60
C THR A 22 -2.81 5.97 -13.68
N ASP A 23 -1.99 6.49 -14.58
CA ASP A 23 -1.30 5.66 -15.56
C ASP A 23 -0.13 4.93 -14.90
N CYS A 24 -0.10 3.60 -15.04
CA CYS A 24 1.07 2.83 -14.63
C CYS A 24 2.20 3.02 -15.65
N PRO A 25 3.39 3.51 -15.28
CA PRO A 25 4.46 3.76 -16.25
C PRO A 25 5.11 2.48 -16.79
N VAL A 26 4.80 1.31 -16.21
CA VAL A 26 5.33 0.02 -16.69
C VAL A 26 4.46 -0.56 -17.80
N CYS A 27 3.14 -0.61 -17.62
CA CYS A 27 2.22 -1.20 -18.60
C CYS A 27 1.36 -0.18 -19.36
N LEU A 28 1.59 1.11 -19.10
CA LEU A 28 0.90 2.27 -19.71
C LEU A 28 -0.63 2.22 -19.61
N SER A 29 -1.16 1.39 -18.72
CA SER A 29 -2.58 1.27 -18.48
C SER A 29 -3.00 2.21 -17.36
N ARG A 30 -4.10 2.94 -17.59
CA ARG A 30 -4.80 3.65 -16.54
C ARG A 30 -5.41 2.64 -15.58
N THR A 31 -4.91 2.60 -14.35
CA THR A 31 -5.25 1.56 -13.38
C THR A 31 -5.08 2.08 -11.96
N GLU A 32 -5.56 1.31 -10.99
CA GLU A 32 -5.37 1.62 -9.59
C GLU A 32 -3.96 1.18 -9.16
N LEU A 33 -3.21 2.12 -8.60
CA LEU A 33 -1.95 1.87 -7.93
C LEU A 33 -2.20 1.70 -6.43
N LEU A 34 -1.89 0.51 -5.92
CA LEU A 34 -2.16 0.06 -4.56
C LEU A 34 -0.92 0.19 -3.68
N THR A 35 -1.10 0.37 -2.37
CA THR A 35 -0.01 0.11 -1.41
C THR A 35 0.28 -1.40 -1.33
N PRO A 36 1.44 -1.83 -0.80
CA PRO A 36 1.73 -3.24 -0.56
C PRO A 36 0.65 -3.93 0.30
N ILE A 37 0.17 -3.25 1.33
CA ILE A 37 -0.91 -3.74 2.21
C ILE A 37 -2.21 -3.92 1.42
N GLN A 38 -2.58 -2.97 0.56
CA GLN A 38 -3.79 -3.09 -0.26
C GLN A 38 -3.67 -4.20 -1.32
N ALA A 39 -2.49 -4.36 -1.93
CA ALA A 39 -2.22 -5.45 -2.86
C ALA A 39 -2.32 -6.82 -2.17
N ALA A 40 -1.74 -6.93 -0.96
CA ALA A 40 -1.83 -8.11 -0.11
C ALA A 40 -3.28 -8.45 0.23
N ALA A 41 -4.06 -7.45 0.66
CA ALA A 41 -5.49 -7.62 0.94
C ALA A 41 -6.29 -8.05 -0.31
N LEU A 42 -6.00 -7.46 -1.48
CA LEU A 42 -6.65 -7.80 -2.74
C LEU A 42 -6.35 -9.24 -3.17
N THR A 43 -5.12 -9.69 -2.98
CA THR A 43 -4.65 -11.01 -3.44
C THR A 43 -4.68 -12.09 -2.37
N GLN A 44 -5.15 -11.76 -1.16
CA GLN A 44 -5.24 -12.65 0.00
C GLN A 44 -3.90 -13.35 0.32
N VAL A 45 -2.81 -12.59 0.24
CA VAL A 45 -1.46 -13.05 0.62
C VAL A 45 -0.83 -12.09 1.62
N GLU A 46 0.24 -12.53 2.26
CA GLU A 46 1.08 -11.66 3.10
C GLU A 46 1.80 -10.60 2.26
N GLU A 47 2.04 -9.42 2.86
CA GLU A 47 2.75 -8.31 2.20
C GLU A 47 4.13 -8.73 1.66
N GLU A 48 4.84 -9.59 2.39
CA GLU A 48 6.13 -10.12 1.96
C GLU A 48 6.03 -10.86 0.61
N LYS A 49 4.91 -11.55 0.35
CA LYS A 49 4.70 -12.25 -0.91
C LYS A 49 4.55 -11.28 -2.08
N VAL A 50 3.90 -10.15 -1.84
CA VAL A 50 3.78 -9.06 -2.82
C VAL A 50 5.15 -8.46 -3.13
N HIS A 51 5.99 -8.24 -2.11
CA HIS A 51 7.37 -7.79 -2.31
C HIS A 51 8.20 -8.80 -3.10
N GLN A 52 8.06 -10.10 -2.83
CA GLN A 52 8.70 -11.16 -3.62
C GLN A 52 8.25 -11.11 -5.09
N TRP A 53 6.96 -10.92 -5.37
CA TRP A 53 6.45 -10.80 -6.74
C TRP A 53 7.05 -9.61 -7.49
N LEU A 54 7.22 -8.47 -6.81
CA LEU A 54 7.92 -7.32 -7.39
C LEU A 54 9.40 -7.65 -7.68
N ALA A 55 10.07 -8.31 -6.73
CA ALA A 55 11.49 -8.65 -6.85
C ALA A 55 11.78 -9.61 -8.03
N VAL A 56 10.86 -10.52 -8.33
CA VAL A 56 11.00 -11.49 -9.44
C VAL A 56 10.28 -11.06 -10.72
N GLY A 57 9.73 -9.84 -10.77
CA GLY A 57 9.05 -9.31 -11.95
C GLY A 57 7.70 -9.97 -12.29
N LYS A 58 7.10 -10.70 -11.33
CA LYS A 58 5.72 -11.17 -11.47
C LYS A 58 4.78 -9.97 -11.39
N ALA A 59 4.77 -9.24 -10.28
CA ALA A 59 4.04 -7.98 -10.22
C ALA A 59 4.94 -6.83 -10.69
N HIS A 60 4.33 -5.70 -11.07
CA HIS A 60 5.08 -4.48 -11.31
C HIS A 60 4.47 -3.28 -10.57
N GLY A 61 5.32 -2.31 -10.28
CA GLY A 61 4.96 -1.13 -9.52
C GLY A 61 5.96 0.00 -9.73
N VAL A 62 5.76 1.09 -9.01
CA VAL A 62 6.64 2.26 -8.99
C VAL A 62 7.01 2.59 -7.56
N GLU A 63 8.16 3.19 -7.39
CA GLU A 63 8.55 3.85 -6.15
C GLU A 63 8.19 5.33 -6.25
N THR A 64 7.50 5.87 -5.25
CA THR A 64 7.23 7.30 -5.17
C THR A 64 8.50 8.05 -4.78
N PRO A 65 8.58 9.38 -5.00
CA PRO A 65 9.72 10.19 -4.54
C PRO A 65 10.01 10.06 -3.04
N GLU A 66 8.98 9.73 -2.24
CA GLU A 66 9.06 9.51 -0.81
C GLU A 66 9.55 8.09 -0.43
N GLY A 67 9.88 7.24 -1.41
CA GLY A 67 10.33 5.86 -1.21
C GLY A 67 9.20 4.84 -1.03
N GLU A 68 7.93 5.24 -1.21
CA GLU A 68 6.79 4.34 -1.04
C GLU A 68 6.60 3.48 -2.28
N ARG A 69 6.35 2.18 -2.12
CA ARG A 69 6.00 1.31 -3.25
C ARG A 69 4.51 1.42 -3.59
N ARG A 70 4.21 1.54 -4.88
CA ARG A 70 2.86 1.57 -5.44
C ARG A 70 2.74 0.50 -6.52
N ILE A 71 1.83 -0.45 -6.33
CA ILE A 71 1.72 -1.67 -7.13
C ILE A 71 0.56 -1.54 -8.11
N CYS A 72 0.80 -1.89 -9.37
CA CYS A 72 -0.24 -1.88 -10.38
C CYS A 72 -1.25 -3.00 -10.13
N LYS A 73 -2.52 -2.64 -9.86
CA LYS A 73 -3.61 -3.60 -9.68
C LYS A 73 -3.77 -4.54 -10.87
N ARG A 74 -3.64 -4.03 -12.10
CA ARG A 74 -3.73 -4.84 -13.32
C ARG A 74 -2.67 -5.94 -13.35
N SER A 75 -1.45 -5.65 -12.90
CA SER A 75 -0.37 -6.64 -12.87
C SER A 75 -0.69 -7.81 -11.93
N LEU A 76 -1.40 -7.56 -10.83
CA LEU A 76 -1.77 -8.59 -9.85
C LEU A 76 -2.86 -9.53 -10.38
N LEU A 77 -3.77 -9.03 -11.21
CA LEU A 77 -4.93 -9.78 -11.72
C LEU A 77 -4.60 -10.66 -12.94
N LEU A 78 -3.42 -10.51 -13.54
CA LEU A 78 -2.99 -11.32 -14.68
C LEU A 78 -2.39 -12.68 -14.28
N PHE A 79 -2.29 -12.96 -12.96
CA PHE A 79 -1.80 -14.23 -12.41
C PHE A 79 -2.92 -15.15 -11.89
N GLY A 80 -4.18 -14.76 -12.08
CA GLY A 80 -5.37 -15.54 -11.70
C GLY A 80 -5.74 -16.60 -12.72
#